data_AF-A0A960IKA1-F1
#
_entry.id   AF-A0A960IKA1-F1
#
_cell.length_a   1.000
_cell.length_b   1.000
_cell.length_c   1.000
_cell.angle_alpha   90.00
_cell.angle_beta   90.00
_cell.angle_gamma   90.00
#
_symmetry.space_group_name_H-M   'P 1'
#
loop_
_entity.id
_entity.type
_entity.pdbx_description
1 polymer ?
#
loop_
_entity_poly.entity_id
_entity_poly.type
_entity_poly.pdbx_seq_one_letter_code
_entity_poly.pdbx_strand_id
1 'polypeptide(L)'
;MPARSRKKTKRKATTRSQVLRLRDRRLAWGVGLAGLLALVFVVAGVWPYWQLSGRFRSLPERQPSRLYARAFRLTVGQRLAADDLVARLARLHYSPAGEAGLTPGTYRASASAVSIGRRPPPPAATDAGLLVVELASGKVARLLLDERPVSEAALDPPLLATFYGPELLEQRPVPLDRIPGDVARAVLAAEDAGFFEHPGISATGVLRAFWTNLRGGEIRQGGSTVTQQLAKNLYLSAERTVTRKLREALLAMMLEWRYSKEEILEAYLNQIFWGRSGSANLIGIGAAAWAHLGKRVEELDLADGALLAGMIHAPASTSPVRNPEAARARRDFVLDRLVDLRWVEPEAAEAAKAEPLPTTEIVLTRRIAPYYATAAAEEAAVRFGVDSLADAGLTLLGTLDLDDQEAAEAAVAAGLEEL
;
A
#
# COMPACT_ATOMS: atom_id res chain seq x y z
N MET A 1 34.79 39.00 100.78
CA MET A 1 34.74 37.67 100.11
C MET A 1 33.69 36.82 100.80
N PRO A 2 33.04 35.82 100.15
CA PRO A 2 32.54 35.63 98.78
C PRO A 2 30.99 35.39 98.83
N ALA A 3 30.17 35.09 97.82
CA ALA A 3 30.34 34.28 96.63
C ALA A 3 29.42 34.74 95.48
N ARG A 4 30.00 34.73 94.27
CA ARG A 4 29.37 35.07 92.99
C ARG A 4 28.50 33.92 92.48
N SER A 5 27.26 34.23 92.13
CA SER A 5 26.36 33.38 91.34
C SER A 5 26.85 33.30 89.89
N ARG A 6 27.19 32.08 89.43
CA ARG A 6 27.52 31.76 88.03
C ARG A 6 26.27 31.21 87.35
N LYS A 7 25.58 32.02 86.53
CA LYS A 7 24.57 31.56 85.58
C LYS A 7 25.25 30.76 84.45
N LYS A 8 24.96 29.47 84.34
CA LYS A 8 25.29 28.66 83.16
C LYS A 8 24.29 28.95 82.04
N THR A 9 24.71 29.68 81.01
CA THR A 9 24.00 29.77 79.72
C THR A 9 24.12 28.44 78.96
N LYS A 10 23.02 27.68 78.86
CA LYS A 10 22.89 26.58 77.88
C LYS A 10 22.71 27.19 76.49
N ARG A 11 23.75 27.10 75.65
CA ARG A 11 23.66 27.40 74.20
C ARG A 11 22.64 26.44 73.56
N LYS A 12 21.55 26.98 73.00
CA LYS A 12 20.65 26.26 72.07
C LYS A 12 21.40 26.01 70.75
N ALA A 13 22.06 24.86 70.64
CA ALA A 13 22.69 24.40 69.40
C ALA A 13 21.81 23.32 68.75
N THR A 14 20.62 23.67 68.25
CA THR A 14 19.74 22.68 67.58
C THR A 14 18.96 23.16 66.36
N THR A 15 18.92 24.46 66.05
CA THR A 15 18.08 24.94 64.94
C THR A 15 18.79 24.95 63.58
N ARG A 16 20.12 25.20 63.53
CA ARG A 16 20.86 25.33 62.27
C ARG A 16 21.09 23.99 61.54
N SER A 17 21.29 22.90 62.30
CA SER A 17 21.50 21.56 61.75
C SER A 17 20.22 20.91 61.22
N GLN A 18 19.06 21.23 61.80
CA GLN A 18 17.76 20.76 61.31
C GLN A 18 17.35 21.45 60.00
N VAL A 19 17.60 22.76 59.87
CA VAL A 19 17.32 23.53 58.64
C VAL A 19 18.25 23.09 57.49
N LEU A 20 19.53 22.84 57.76
CA LEU A 20 20.46 22.29 56.76
C LEU A 20 20.00 20.90 56.27
N ARG A 21 19.62 19.99 57.18
CA ARG A 21 19.08 18.66 56.82
C ARG A 21 17.79 18.72 56.00
N LEU A 22 16.91 19.70 56.25
CA LEU A 22 15.69 19.90 55.45
C LEU A 22 16.00 20.46 54.05
N ARG A 23 17.00 21.34 53.92
CA ARG A 23 17.47 21.86 52.65
C ARG A 23 18.13 20.77 51.80
N ASP A 24 18.97 19.93 52.41
CA ASP A 24 19.65 18.83 51.74
C ASP A 24 18.66 17.75 51.28
N ARG A 25 17.59 17.50 52.05
CA ARG A 25 16.49 16.63 51.62
C ARG A 25 15.72 17.22 50.43
N ARG A 26 15.38 18.51 50.45
CA ARG A 26 14.69 19.16 49.32
C ARG A 26 15.55 19.16 48.05
N LEU A 27 16.86 19.35 48.20
CA LEU A 27 17.83 19.27 47.11
C LEU A 27 17.91 17.84 46.56
N ALA A 28 17.96 16.82 47.43
CA ALA A 28 17.94 15.41 47.05
C ALA A 28 16.63 15.01 46.35
N TRP A 29 15.47 15.51 46.81
CA TRP A 29 14.19 15.32 46.12
C TRP A 29 14.16 16.02 44.75
N GLY A 30 14.73 17.23 44.64
CA GLY A 30 14.83 17.96 43.38
C GLY A 30 15.73 17.25 42.36
N VAL A 31 16.90 16.75 42.80
CA VAL A 31 17.81 15.95 41.97
C VAL A 31 17.18 14.61 41.59
N GLY A 32 16.46 13.97 42.50
CA GLY A 32 15.72 12.73 42.23
C GLY A 32 14.61 12.94 41.20
N LEU A 33 13.83 14.02 41.31
CA LEU A 33 12.79 14.37 40.34
C LEU A 33 13.38 14.74 38.97
N ALA A 34 14.47 15.51 38.94
CA ALA A 34 15.18 15.82 37.70
C ALA A 34 15.76 14.57 37.03
N GLY A 35 16.33 13.65 37.82
CA GLY A 35 16.81 12.35 37.34
C GLY A 35 15.68 11.46 36.80
N LEU A 36 14.52 11.44 37.46
CA LEU A 36 13.33 10.74 36.98
C LEU A 36 12.81 11.34 35.67
N LEU A 37 12.72 12.67 35.59
CA LEU A 37 12.30 13.37 34.37
C LEU A 37 13.29 13.18 33.22
N ALA A 38 14.59 13.18 33.49
CA ALA A 38 15.62 12.86 32.52
C ALA A 38 15.54 11.40 32.06
N LEU A 39 15.28 10.46 32.98
CA LEU A 39 15.06 9.06 32.63
C LEU A 39 13.80 8.89 31.79
N VAL A 40 12.70 9.57 32.13
CA VAL A 40 11.47 9.60 31.32
C VAL A 40 11.76 10.21 29.95
N PHE A 41 12.53 11.29 29.86
CA PHE A 41 12.93 11.89 28.58
C PHE A 41 13.80 10.95 27.72
N VAL A 42 14.71 10.19 28.34
CA VAL A 42 15.54 9.22 27.62
C VAL A 42 14.71 8.01 27.17
N VAL A 43 13.86 7.47 28.04
CA VAL A 43 13.03 6.28 27.76
C VAL A 43 11.86 6.59 26.84
N ALA A 44 11.25 7.77 26.95
CA ALA A 44 10.09 8.19 26.15
C ALA A 44 10.45 9.11 24.97
N GLY A 45 11.66 9.65 24.91
CA GLY A 45 12.13 10.52 23.81
C GLY A 45 13.26 9.88 23.01
N VAL A 46 14.40 9.60 23.65
CA VAL A 46 15.62 9.15 22.94
C VAL A 46 15.49 7.73 22.38
N TRP A 47 14.97 6.77 23.16
CA TRP A 47 14.82 5.38 22.71
C TRP A 47 13.84 5.22 21.53
N PRO A 48 12.60 5.76 21.57
CA PRO A 48 11.71 5.72 20.42
C PRO A 48 12.26 6.52 19.23
N TYR A 49 12.96 7.64 19.46
CA TYR A 49 13.59 8.41 18.39
C TYR A 49 14.65 7.60 17.64
N TRP A 50 15.47 6.85 18.37
CA TRP A 50 16.49 5.99 17.78
C TRP A 50 15.88 4.81 17.01
N GLN A 51 14.75 4.25 17.49
CA GLN A 51 13.97 3.30 16.69
C GLN A 51 13.37 3.93 15.43
N LEU A 52 12.91 5.19 15.52
CA LEU A 52 12.29 5.94 14.42
C LEU A 52 13.25 6.08 13.23
N SER A 53 14.46 6.58 13.50
CA SER A 53 15.46 6.91 12.46
C SER A 53 15.98 5.71 11.69
N GLY A 54 15.95 4.51 12.30
CA GLY A 54 16.48 3.30 11.67
C GLY A 54 15.48 2.56 10.77
N ARG A 55 14.18 2.82 10.91
CA ARG A 55 13.13 2.00 10.26
C ARG A 55 12.15 2.80 9.41
N PHE A 56 12.02 4.11 9.59
CA PHE A 56 11.10 4.87 8.75
C PHE A 56 11.67 5.00 7.34
N ARG A 57 10.89 4.56 6.36
CA ARG A 57 11.08 4.82 4.94
C ARG A 57 9.71 5.05 4.35
N SER A 58 9.60 5.91 3.35
CA SER A 58 8.31 6.14 2.69
C SER A 58 7.95 4.97 1.76
N LEU A 59 8.95 4.42 1.07
CA LEU A 59 8.83 3.21 0.26
C LEU A 59 9.61 2.05 0.89
N PRO A 60 9.07 0.82 0.87
CA PRO A 60 9.79 -0.34 1.38
C PRO A 60 10.96 -0.74 0.47
N GLU A 61 12.03 -1.28 1.06
CA GLU A 61 13.25 -1.69 0.33
C GLU A 61 13.15 -3.08 -0.31
N ARG A 62 12.40 -3.99 0.32
CA ARG A 62 12.31 -5.38 -0.10
C ARG A 62 11.02 -5.58 -0.85
N GLN A 63 11.12 -6.02 -2.09
CA GLN A 63 9.97 -6.38 -2.90
C GLN A 63 10.27 -7.71 -3.61
N PRO A 64 9.26 -8.53 -3.90
CA PRO A 64 9.50 -9.81 -4.54
C PRO A 64 10.07 -9.62 -5.95
N SER A 65 10.96 -10.52 -6.37
CA SER A 65 11.42 -10.53 -7.76
C SER A 65 10.32 -11.05 -8.68
N ARG A 66 10.29 -10.58 -9.91
CA ARG A 66 9.24 -10.92 -10.89
C ARG A 66 9.87 -11.39 -12.19
N LEU A 67 9.39 -12.52 -12.69
CA LEU A 67 9.72 -13.04 -14.00
C LEU A 67 8.57 -12.76 -14.95
N TYR A 68 8.88 -12.07 -16.04
CA TYR A 68 7.97 -11.76 -17.12
C TYR A 68 8.27 -12.65 -18.33
N ALA A 69 7.26 -12.93 -19.13
CA ALA A 69 7.42 -13.60 -20.42
C ALA A 69 8.01 -12.63 -21.45
N ARG A 70 8.19 -13.10 -22.69
CA ARG A 70 8.49 -12.22 -23.81
C ARG A 70 7.29 -11.28 -24.04
N ALA A 71 7.58 -10.01 -24.28
CA ALA A 71 6.58 -9.04 -24.69
C ALA A 71 5.96 -9.43 -26.05
N PHE A 72 4.64 -9.37 -26.16
CA PHE A 72 3.96 -9.63 -27.43
C PHE A 72 4.27 -8.50 -28.41
N ARG A 73 4.85 -8.86 -29.56
CA ARG A 73 5.17 -7.92 -30.64
C ARG A 73 4.12 -7.99 -31.74
N LEU A 74 3.60 -6.81 -32.08
CA LEU A 74 2.76 -6.54 -33.23
C LEU A 74 3.65 -6.07 -34.38
N THR A 75 3.47 -6.64 -35.56
CA THR A 75 4.16 -6.20 -36.78
C THR A 75 3.18 -5.99 -37.93
N VAL A 76 3.45 -5.00 -38.78
CA VAL A 76 2.64 -4.77 -39.98
C VAL A 76 2.70 -6.00 -40.90
N GLY A 77 1.55 -6.49 -41.33
CA GLY A 77 1.38 -7.70 -42.15
C GLY A 77 1.12 -8.98 -41.35
N GLN A 78 1.27 -8.97 -40.02
CA GLN A 78 0.98 -10.11 -39.15
C GLN A 78 -0.50 -10.52 -39.26
N ARG A 79 -0.77 -11.83 -39.31
CA ARG A 79 -2.13 -12.36 -39.22
C ARG A 79 -2.61 -12.26 -37.77
N LEU A 80 -3.68 -11.49 -37.56
CA LEU A 80 -4.25 -11.22 -36.24
C LEU A 80 -5.68 -10.73 -36.41
N ALA A 81 -6.66 -11.37 -35.76
CA ALA A 81 -8.01 -10.84 -35.67
C ALA A 81 -8.15 -9.86 -34.49
N ALA A 82 -9.14 -8.97 -34.55
CA ALA A 82 -9.44 -8.04 -33.46
C ALA A 82 -9.74 -8.80 -32.16
N ASP A 83 -10.54 -9.86 -32.25
CA ASP A 83 -10.94 -10.68 -31.10
C ASP A 83 -9.75 -11.39 -30.45
N ASP A 84 -8.78 -11.86 -31.25
CA ASP A 84 -7.54 -12.47 -30.73
C ASP A 84 -6.71 -11.44 -29.95
N LEU A 85 -6.63 -10.21 -30.46
CA LEU A 85 -5.93 -9.12 -29.78
C LEU A 85 -6.64 -8.70 -28.49
N VAL A 86 -7.98 -8.65 -28.50
CA VAL A 86 -8.79 -8.38 -27.31
C VAL A 86 -8.60 -9.47 -26.25
N ALA A 87 -8.61 -10.74 -26.65
CA ALA A 87 -8.36 -11.86 -25.74
C ALA A 87 -6.97 -11.77 -25.09
N ARG A 88 -5.95 -11.35 -25.85
CA ARG A 88 -4.59 -11.09 -25.34
C ARG A 88 -4.56 -9.94 -24.35
N LEU A 89 -5.22 -8.82 -24.67
CA LEU A 89 -5.33 -7.67 -23.79
C LEU A 89 -6.01 -8.04 -22.47
N ALA A 90 -7.06 -8.86 -22.51
CA ALA A 90 -7.70 -9.38 -21.32
C ALA A 90 -6.75 -10.24 -20.46
N ARG A 91 -5.89 -11.08 -21.07
CA ARG A 91 -4.84 -11.84 -20.35
C ARG A 91 -3.81 -10.92 -19.67
N LEU A 92 -3.55 -9.75 -20.24
CA LEU A 92 -2.69 -8.70 -19.66
C LEU A 92 -3.44 -7.79 -18.67
N HIS A 93 -4.68 -8.12 -18.31
CA HIS A 93 -5.53 -7.31 -17.44
C HIS A 93 -5.79 -5.89 -17.96
N TYR A 94 -5.94 -5.74 -19.28
CA TYR A 94 -6.50 -4.52 -19.86
C TYR A 94 -8.02 -4.56 -19.82
N SER A 95 -8.64 -3.40 -19.60
CA SER A 95 -10.09 -3.25 -19.53
C SER A 95 -10.64 -2.42 -20.71
N PRO A 96 -11.91 -2.59 -21.10
CA PRO A 96 -12.55 -1.67 -22.04
C PRO A 96 -12.50 -0.23 -21.53
N ALA A 97 -12.26 0.73 -22.43
CA ALA A 97 -12.25 2.16 -22.11
C ALA A 97 -13.65 2.65 -21.68
N GLY A 98 -13.73 3.24 -20.49
CA GLY A 98 -14.95 3.88 -19.96
C GLY A 98 -15.10 5.34 -20.38
N GLU A 99 -15.84 6.12 -19.59
CA GLU A 99 -16.09 7.55 -19.87
C GLU A 99 -14.83 8.40 -19.89
N ALA A 100 -13.82 8.05 -19.07
CA ALA A 100 -12.50 8.69 -19.04
C ALA A 100 -11.71 8.52 -20.36
N GLY A 101 -12.20 7.71 -21.30
CA GLY A 101 -11.54 7.46 -22.57
C GLY A 101 -10.38 6.47 -22.46
N LEU A 102 -9.42 6.59 -23.37
CA LEU A 102 -8.26 5.71 -23.44
C LEU A 102 -7.17 6.18 -22.47
N THR A 103 -7.08 5.49 -21.33
CA THR A 103 -6.01 5.62 -20.34
C THR A 103 -5.09 4.38 -20.36
N PRO A 104 -3.87 4.44 -19.78
CA PRO A 104 -3.01 3.27 -19.67
C PRO A 104 -3.75 2.06 -19.06
N GLY A 105 -3.62 0.89 -19.67
CA GLY A 105 -4.34 -0.32 -19.23
C GLY A 105 -5.77 -0.44 -19.77
N THR A 106 -6.19 0.44 -20.69
CA THR A 106 -7.51 0.35 -21.33
C THR A 106 -7.44 0.16 -22.85
N TYR A 107 -8.53 -0.32 -23.45
CA TYR A 107 -8.64 -0.46 -24.90
C TYR A 107 -10.04 -0.15 -25.43
N ARG A 108 -10.12 0.18 -26.72
CA ARG A 108 -11.35 0.27 -27.49
C ARG A 108 -11.17 -0.56 -28.76
N ALA A 109 -12.09 -1.50 -29.00
CA ALA A 109 -12.00 -2.42 -30.12
C ALA A 109 -13.18 -2.26 -31.08
N SER A 110 -12.89 -2.53 -32.35
CA SER A 110 -13.84 -2.67 -33.46
C SER A 110 -13.30 -3.75 -34.41
N ALA A 111 -14.10 -4.17 -35.39
CA ALA A 111 -13.66 -5.18 -36.37
C ALA A 111 -12.43 -4.75 -37.20
N SER A 112 -12.23 -3.44 -37.40
CA SER A 112 -11.16 -2.89 -38.25
C SER A 112 -10.05 -2.17 -37.48
N ALA A 113 -10.19 -1.98 -36.16
CA ALA A 113 -9.18 -1.29 -35.37
C ALA A 113 -9.28 -1.61 -33.88
N VAL A 114 -8.13 -1.70 -33.22
CA VAL A 114 -8.01 -1.78 -31.76
C VAL A 114 -7.09 -0.65 -31.29
N SER A 115 -7.64 0.28 -30.51
CA SER A 115 -6.90 1.37 -29.86
C SER A 115 -6.61 1.00 -28.41
N ILE A 116 -5.37 1.17 -27.98
CA ILE A 116 -4.86 0.65 -26.71
C ILE A 116 -4.12 1.79 -26.00
N GLY A 117 -4.56 2.16 -24.80
CA GLY A 117 -3.76 2.96 -23.90
C GLY A 117 -2.67 2.08 -23.30
N ARG A 118 -1.50 2.05 -23.92
CA ARG A 118 -0.43 1.11 -23.57
C ARG A 118 0.19 1.49 -22.22
N ARG A 119 0.40 0.47 -21.37
CA ARG A 119 1.19 0.58 -20.14
C ARG A 119 2.69 0.63 -20.48
N PRO A 120 3.51 1.44 -19.79
CA PRO A 120 4.96 1.34 -19.92
C PRO A 120 5.43 -0.05 -19.46
N PRO A 121 6.25 -0.77 -20.25
CA PRO A 121 6.71 -2.11 -19.92
C PRO A 121 7.72 -2.07 -18.76
N PRO A 122 7.71 -3.03 -17.82
CA PRO A 122 8.70 -3.07 -16.76
C PRO A 122 10.12 -3.29 -17.31
N PRO A 123 11.17 -2.66 -16.75
CA PRO A 123 11.15 -1.67 -15.67
C PRO A 123 10.97 -0.21 -16.16
N ALA A 124 10.76 0.01 -17.46
CA ALA A 124 10.65 1.35 -18.04
C ALA A 124 9.44 2.10 -17.47
N ALA A 125 9.63 3.35 -17.06
CA ALA A 125 8.59 4.17 -16.44
C ALA A 125 7.86 5.10 -17.42
N THR A 126 8.42 5.33 -18.62
CA THR A 126 8.03 6.46 -19.48
C THR A 126 7.56 6.08 -20.88
N ASP A 127 7.57 4.79 -21.24
CA ASP A 127 7.17 4.32 -22.58
C ASP A 127 5.66 3.99 -22.66
N ALA A 128 4.84 4.77 -21.96
CA ALA A 128 3.38 4.76 -22.11
C ALA A 128 3.00 5.44 -23.44
N GLY A 129 1.86 5.11 -24.02
CA GLY A 129 1.39 5.79 -25.24
C GLY A 129 0.12 5.20 -25.81
N LEU A 130 -0.48 5.90 -26.76
CA LEU A 130 -1.64 5.42 -27.51
C LEU A 130 -1.16 4.58 -28.69
N LEU A 131 -1.42 3.28 -28.63
CA LEU A 131 -1.18 2.35 -29.74
C LEU A 131 -2.50 2.10 -30.48
N VAL A 132 -2.55 2.40 -31.78
CA VAL A 132 -3.66 2.04 -32.66
C VAL A 132 -3.22 0.95 -33.63
N VAL A 133 -3.92 -0.17 -33.60
CA VAL A 133 -3.73 -1.32 -34.48
C VAL A 133 -4.86 -1.32 -35.50
N GLU A 134 -4.59 -0.88 -36.72
CA GLU A 134 -5.56 -0.96 -37.82
C GLU A 134 -5.48 -2.35 -38.45
N LEU A 135 -6.63 -2.97 -38.66
CA LEU A 135 -6.79 -4.33 -39.15
C LEU A 135 -7.52 -4.32 -40.48
N ALA A 136 -7.00 -5.07 -41.45
CA ALA A 136 -7.64 -5.31 -42.74
C ALA A 136 -7.47 -6.76 -43.16
N SER A 137 -8.56 -7.41 -43.58
CA SER A 137 -8.54 -8.80 -44.07
C SER A 137 -7.85 -9.80 -43.12
N GLY A 138 -8.05 -9.65 -41.80
CA GLY A 138 -7.46 -10.51 -40.77
C GLY A 138 -5.95 -10.33 -40.56
N LYS A 139 -5.41 -9.18 -40.96
CA LYS A 139 -4.01 -8.80 -40.76
C LYS A 139 -3.88 -7.40 -40.18
N VAL A 140 -2.75 -7.17 -39.50
CA VAL A 140 -2.31 -5.83 -39.10
C VAL A 140 -1.97 -5.03 -40.36
N ALA A 141 -2.80 -4.05 -40.70
CA ALA A 141 -2.61 -3.17 -41.84
C ALA A 141 -1.67 -2.01 -41.52
N ARG A 142 -1.81 -1.43 -40.32
CA ARG A 142 -1.02 -0.30 -39.85
C ARG A 142 -0.91 -0.30 -38.33
N LEU A 143 0.23 0.19 -37.84
CA LEU A 143 0.44 0.49 -36.43
C LEU A 143 0.75 1.98 -36.29
N LEU A 144 0.08 2.63 -35.34
CA LEU A 144 0.32 4.03 -34.97
C LEU A 144 0.65 4.08 -33.49
N LEU A 145 1.80 4.63 -33.12
CA LEU A 145 2.15 4.95 -31.74
C LEU A 145 2.17 6.46 -31.60
N ASP A 146 1.26 6.99 -30.77
CA ASP A 146 1.06 8.44 -30.59
C ASP A 146 0.96 9.17 -31.94
N GLU A 147 0.06 8.67 -32.78
CA GLU A 147 -0.22 9.14 -34.16
C GLU A 147 0.91 8.93 -35.17
N ARG A 148 2.06 8.38 -34.76
CA ARG A 148 3.20 8.13 -35.63
C ARG A 148 3.20 6.70 -36.17
N PRO A 149 3.31 6.51 -37.50
CA PRO A 149 3.43 5.17 -38.07
C PRO A 149 4.67 4.44 -37.58
N VAL A 150 4.50 3.19 -37.16
CA VAL A 150 5.59 2.30 -36.75
C VAL A 150 5.49 0.96 -37.49
N SER A 151 6.62 0.30 -37.74
CA SER A 151 6.65 -1.03 -38.36
C SER A 151 6.37 -2.15 -37.37
N GLU A 152 6.68 -1.91 -36.09
CA GLU A 152 6.43 -2.82 -34.98
C GLU A 152 6.06 -2.05 -33.70
N ALA A 153 5.31 -2.70 -32.82
CA ALA A 153 5.00 -2.22 -31.48
C ALA A 153 4.92 -3.41 -30.51
N ALA A 154 5.30 -3.20 -29.25
CA ALA A 154 5.17 -4.23 -28.21
C ALA A 154 4.10 -3.83 -27.19
N LEU A 155 3.38 -4.82 -26.68
CA LEU A 155 2.59 -4.72 -25.46
C LEU A 155 3.46 -5.03 -24.23
N ASP A 156 2.94 -4.75 -23.04
CA ASP A 156 3.59 -5.17 -21.80
C ASP A 156 3.69 -6.70 -21.71
N PRO A 157 4.81 -7.21 -21.18
CA PRO A 157 5.02 -8.65 -21.07
C PRO A 157 4.14 -9.25 -19.96
N PRO A 158 3.58 -10.45 -20.17
CA PRO A 158 2.85 -11.17 -19.13
C PRO A 158 3.74 -11.47 -17.91
N LEU A 159 3.20 -11.28 -16.70
CA LEU A 159 3.87 -11.73 -15.48
C LEU A 159 3.73 -13.26 -15.35
N LEU A 160 4.83 -13.99 -15.38
CA LEU A 160 4.82 -15.45 -15.25
C LEU A 160 4.88 -15.91 -13.81
N ALA A 161 5.83 -15.36 -13.04
CA ALA A 161 6.07 -15.80 -11.68
C ALA A 161 6.56 -14.66 -10.79
N THR A 162 6.18 -14.74 -9.53
CA THR A 162 6.69 -13.89 -8.46
C THR A 162 7.47 -14.75 -7.47
N PHE A 163 8.67 -14.29 -7.10
CA PHE A 163 9.57 -14.96 -6.17
C PHE A 163 9.56 -14.25 -4.82
N TYR A 164 8.78 -14.81 -3.91
CA TYR A 164 8.59 -14.30 -2.56
C TYR A 164 9.62 -14.85 -1.57
N GLY A 165 9.92 -14.05 -0.54
CA GLY A 165 10.49 -14.52 0.71
C GLY A 165 9.50 -15.33 1.57
N PRO A 166 9.95 -15.82 2.74
CA PRO A 166 9.18 -16.73 3.58
C PRO A 166 7.88 -16.11 4.11
N GLU A 167 7.80 -14.78 4.24
CA GLU A 167 6.60 -14.07 4.70
C GLU A 167 5.54 -13.87 3.60
N LEU A 168 5.85 -14.21 2.34
CA LEU A 168 4.96 -14.07 1.19
C LEU A 168 4.38 -12.66 1.04
N LEU A 169 5.21 -11.63 1.19
CA LEU A 169 4.79 -10.24 1.10
C LEU A 169 4.73 -9.81 -0.38
N GLU A 170 3.52 -9.54 -0.88
CA GLU A 170 3.39 -8.79 -2.13
C GLU A 170 3.54 -7.30 -1.83
N GLN A 171 4.53 -6.69 -2.49
CA GLN A 171 4.79 -5.26 -2.42
C GLN A 171 4.98 -4.70 -3.82
N ARG A 172 4.31 -3.59 -4.10
CA ARG A 172 4.46 -2.78 -5.31
C ARG A 172 4.53 -1.32 -4.87
N PRO A 173 5.73 -0.83 -4.51
CA PRO A 173 5.90 0.52 -4.00
C PRO A 173 5.52 1.54 -5.07
N VAL A 174 4.68 2.50 -4.70
CA VAL A 174 4.22 3.58 -5.59
C VAL A 174 4.46 4.91 -4.89
N PRO A 175 5.25 5.83 -5.48
CA PRO A 175 5.38 7.18 -4.99
C PRO A 175 4.03 7.90 -4.94
N LEU A 176 3.82 8.78 -3.97
CA LEU A 176 2.55 9.45 -3.73
C LEU A 176 2.06 10.26 -4.94
N ASP A 177 2.97 10.85 -5.71
CA ASP A 177 2.66 11.63 -6.91
C ASP A 177 2.06 10.81 -8.06
N ARG A 178 2.19 9.47 -8.02
CA ARG A 178 1.55 8.54 -8.95
C ARG A 178 0.21 8.03 -8.47
N ILE A 179 -0.16 8.30 -7.22
CA ILE A 179 -1.44 7.87 -6.67
C ILE A 179 -2.50 8.92 -7.07
N PRO A 180 -3.58 8.54 -7.76
CA PRO A 180 -4.64 9.48 -8.11
C PRO A 180 -5.19 10.20 -6.86
N GLY A 181 -5.42 11.51 -6.98
CA GLY A 181 -5.82 12.35 -5.84
C GLY A 181 -7.11 11.85 -5.17
N ASP A 182 -8.08 11.39 -5.97
CA ASP A 182 -9.35 10.86 -5.45
C ASP A 182 -9.18 9.54 -4.69
N VAL A 183 -8.21 8.71 -5.08
CA VAL A 183 -7.85 7.47 -4.37
C VAL A 183 -7.25 7.80 -3.01
N ALA A 184 -6.29 8.72 -2.95
CA ALA A 184 -5.71 9.17 -1.68
C ALA A 184 -6.78 9.81 -0.77
N ARG A 185 -7.67 10.63 -1.35
CA ARG A 185 -8.81 11.22 -0.63
C ARG A 185 -9.78 10.16 -0.10
N ALA A 186 -10.07 9.11 -0.87
CA ALA A 186 -10.95 8.03 -0.41
C ALA A 186 -10.39 7.34 0.85
N VAL A 187 -9.08 7.06 0.87
CA VAL A 187 -8.39 6.50 2.05
C VAL A 187 -8.49 7.46 3.24
N LEU A 188 -8.18 8.75 3.04
CA LEU A 188 -8.29 9.75 4.11
C LEU A 188 -9.72 9.93 4.60
N ALA A 189 -10.72 9.95 3.71
CA ALA A 189 -12.12 10.09 4.09
C ALA A 189 -12.58 8.93 4.99
N ALA A 190 -12.15 7.71 4.68
CA ALA A 190 -12.46 6.51 5.42
C ALA A 190 -11.72 6.44 6.77
N GLU A 191 -10.43 6.73 6.78
CA GLU A 191 -9.55 6.47 7.93
C GLU A 191 -9.32 7.72 8.80
N ASP A 192 -9.05 8.87 8.18
CA ASP A 192 -8.62 10.09 8.88
C ASP A 192 -8.85 11.39 8.08
N ALA A 193 -10.11 11.85 8.04
CA ALA A 193 -10.49 13.01 7.21
C ALA A 193 -9.80 14.33 7.62
N GLY A 194 -9.34 14.42 8.88
CA GLY A 194 -8.63 15.58 9.42
C GLY A 194 -7.11 15.42 9.39
N PHE A 195 -6.58 14.47 8.62
CA PHE A 195 -5.16 14.10 8.64
C PHE A 195 -4.23 15.30 8.53
N PHE A 196 -4.49 16.25 7.64
CA PHE A 196 -3.65 17.44 7.44
C PHE A 196 -3.77 18.49 8.54
N GLU A 197 -4.77 18.38 9.44
CA GLU A 197 -5.09 19.40 10.43
C GLU A 197 -4.46 19.12 11.81
N HIS A 198 -4.17 17.86 12.14
CA HIS A 198 -3.71 17.47 13.47
C HIS A 198 -2.25 16.97 13.50
N PRO A 199 -1.53 17.10 14.64
CA PRO A 199 -0.14 16.64 14.77
C PRO A 199 -0.07 15.13 15.15
N GLY A 200 -0.70 14.27 14.36
CA GLY A 200 -0.71 12.81 14.56
C GLY A 200 -1.75 12.24 15.52
N ILE A 201 -2.43 13.07 16.31
CA ILE A 201 -3.53 12.63 17.19
C ILE A 201 -4.75 13.53 16.95
N SER A 202 -5.87 12.92 16.59
CA SER A 202 -7.13 13.63 16.39
C SER A 202 -7.90 13.74 17.70
N ALA A 203 -7.94 14.93 18.30
CA ALA A 203 -8.74 15.19 19.50
C ALA A 203 -10.25 14.96 19.23
N THR A 204 -10.72 15.39 18.06
CA THR A 204 -12.10 15.18 17.62
C THR A 204 -12.40 13.70 17.36
N GLY A 205 -11.45 12.96 16.79
CA GLY A 205 -11.55 11.50 16.58
C GLY A 205 -11.63 10.72 17.89
N VAL A 206 -10.79 11.08 18.88
CA VAL A 206 -10.82 10.46 20.22
C VAL A 206 -12.15 10.72 20.94
N LEU A 207 -12.63 11.97 20.94
CA LEU A 207 -13.90 12.34 21.56
C LEU A 207 -15.08 11.64 20.89
N ARG A 208 -15.10 11.58 19.55
CA ARG A 208 -16.13 10.89 18.77
C ARG A 208 -16.17 9.41 19.10
N ALA A 209 -15.02 8.73 19.08
CA ALA A 209 -14.93 7.32 19.41
C ALA A 209 -15.40 7.02 20.84
N PHE A 210 -15.04 7.87 21.82
CA PHE A 210 -15.51 7.75 23.19
C PHE A 210 -17.05 7.88 23.28
N TRP A 211 -17.64 8.87 22.60
CA TRP A 211 -19.11 9.06 22.58
C TRP A 211 -19.86 7.91 21.90
N THR A 212 -19.35 7.39 20.78
CA THR A 212 -19.97 6.27 20.06
C THR A 212 -19.95 4.99 20.90
N ASN A 213 -18.83 4.71 21.58
CA ASN A 213 -18.70 3.56 22.47
C ASN A 213 -19.67 3.64 23.66
N LEU A 214 -19.86 4.84 24.23
CA LEU A 214 -20.80 5.05 25.34
C LEU A 214 -22.27 4.86 24.93
N ARG A 215 -22.62 5.17 23.68
CA ARG A 215 -24.00 5.02 23.16
C ARG A 215 -24.31 3.62 22.64
N GLY A 216 -23.37 2.68 22.72
CA GLY A 216 -23.54 1.30 22.21
C GLY A 216 -23.75 1.24 20.70
N GLY A 217 -23.32 2.26 19.96
CA GLY A 217 -23.44 2.29 18.51
C GLY A 217 -22.45 1.36 17.82
N GLU A 218 -22.79 0.91 16.62
CA GLU A 218 -21.85 0.19 15.75
C GLU A 218 -20.67 1.12 15.41
N ILE A 219 -19.44 0.71 15.74
CA ILE A 219 -18.22 1.49 15.47
C ILE A 219 -17.98 1.50 13.96
N ARG A 220 -18.55 2.48 13.25
CA ARG A 220 -18.38 2.66 11.80
C ARG A 220 -17.04 3.29 11.42
N GLN A 221 -16.39 3.98 12.35
CA GLN A 221 -15.11 4.66 12.16
C GLN A 221 -14.20 4.48 13.40
N GLY A 222 -12.95 4.12 13.17
CA GLY A 222 -11.94 4.01 14.22
C GLY A 222 -11.52 5.38 14.76
N GLY A 223 -11.22 5.46 16.06
CA GLY A 223 -10.69 6.70 16.67
C GLY A 223 -9.18 6.91 16.47
N SER A 224 -8.52 6.11 15.63
CA SER A 224 -7.05 6.16 15.44
C SER A 224 -6.71 6.86 14.13
N THR A 225 -5.76 7.77 14.16
CA THR A 225 -5.29 8.53 12.98
C THR A 225 -4.46 7.65 12.05
N VAL A 226 -4.28 8.10 10.80
CA VAL A 226 -3.39 7.46 9.82
C VAL A 226 -1.97 7.30 10.39
N THR A 227 -1.45 8.35 11.02
CA THR A 227 -0.11 8.34 11.64
C THR A 227 -0.01 7.35 12.80
N GLN A 228 -1.06 7.23 13.63
CA GLN A 228 -1.13 6.24 14.71
C GLN A 228 -1.14 4.81 14.17
N GLN A 229 -1.91 4.56 13.12
CA GLN A 229 -1.96 3.26 12.47
C GLN A 229 -0.61 2.90 11.83
N LEU A 230 0.06 3.86 11.19
CA LEU A 230 1.41 3.68 10.65
C LEU A 230 2.42 3.35 11.76
N ALA A 231 2.42 4.13 12.85
CA ALA A 231 3.31 3.91 13.99
C ALA A 231 3.12 2.52 14.61
N LYS A 232 1.86 2.09 14.75
CA LYS A 232 1.50 0.74 15.22
C LYS A 232 2.09 -0.35 14.32
N ASN A 233 1.98 -0.20 13.00
CA ASN A 233 2.42 -1.21 12.04
C ASN A 233 3.96 -1.30 11.93
N LEU A 234 4.67 -0.16 12.02
CA LEU A 234 6.12 -0.13 11.85
C LEU A 234 6.93 -0.49 13.11
N TYR A 235 6.41 -0.13 14.30
CA TYR A 235 7.23 -0.12 15.52
C TYR A 235 6.70 -0.97 16.67
N LEU A 236 5.42 -1.35 16.65
CA LEU A 236 4.78 -1.98 17.81
C LEU A 236 4.37 -3.42 17.52
N SER A 237 4.38 -4.25 18.56
CA SER A 237 3.83 -5.60 18.51
C SER A 237 2.29 -5.58 18.53
N ALA A 238 1.68 -6.71 18.17
CA ALA A 238 0.23 -6.88 18.09
C ALA A 238 -0.49 -6.97 19.45
N GLU A 239 0.22 -6.82 20.59
CA GLU A 239 -0.35 -6.84 21.93
C GLU A 239 -1.48 -5.81 22.09
N ARG A 240 -2.49 -6.05 22.94
CA ARG A 240 -3.60 -5.10 23.14
C ARG A 240 -3.59 -4.51 24.55
N THR A 241 -2.59 -3.67 24.84
CA THR A 241 -2.45 -3.01 26.15
C THR A 241 -2.63 -1.49 26.06
N VAL A 242 -3.09 -0.86 27.16
CA VAL A 242 -3.20 0.61 27.27
C VAL A 242 -1.83 1.28 27.13
N THR A 243 -0.79 0.67 27.72
CA THR A 243 0.61 1.11 27.60
C THR A 243 1.07 1.11 26.15
N ARG A 244 0.72 0.08 25.35
CA ARG A 244 0.99 0.10 23.90
C ARG A 244 0.25 1.23 23.19
N LYS A 245 -1.03 1.48 23.52
CA LYS A 245 -1.79 2.58 22.88
C LYS A 245 -1.19 3.97 23.18
N LEU A 246 -0.66 4.17 24.39
CA LEU A 246 0.10 5.38 24.73
C LEU A 246 1.41 5.49 23.93
N ARG A 247 2.14 4.39 23.75
CA ARG A 247 3.34 4.36 22.90
C ARG A 247 3.03 4.68 21.44
N GLU A 248 1.92 4.18 20.91
CA GLU A 248 1.43 4.48 19.56
C GLU A 248 1.19 5.98 19.38
N ALA A 249 0.53 6.61 20.34
CA ALA A 249 0.28 8.06 20.33
C ALA A 249 1.58 8.88 20.38
N LEU A 250 2.53 8.51 21.24
CA LEU A 250 3.84 9.17 21.32
C LEU A 250 4.62 9.04 20.01
N LEU A 251 4.71 7.82 19.46
CA LEU A 251 5.39 7.57 18.19
C LEU A 251 4.74 8.31 17.03
N ALA A 252 3.41 8.40 16.99
CA ALA A 252 2.72 9.17 15.96
C ALA A 252 3.09 10.66 16.00
N MET A 253 3.10 11.28 17.18
CA MET A 253 3.55 12.68 17.32
C MET A 253 5.02 12.86 16.91
N MET A 254 5.87 11.86 17.18
CA MET A 254 7.28 11.91 16.78
C MET A 254 7.47 11.78 15.26
N LEU A 255 6.67 10.96 14.59
CA LEU A 255 6.65 10.89 13.12
C LEU A 255 6.28 12.25 12.52
N GLU A 256 5.23 12.87 13.04
CA GLU A 256 4.69 14.15 12.56
C GLU A 256 5.63 15.34 12.81
N TRP A 257 6.47 15.23 13.84
CA TRP A 257 7.50 16.23 14.09
C TRP A 257 8.70 16.09 13.13
N ARG A 258 8.94 14.89 12.60
CA ARG A 258 10.15 14.57 11.82
C ARG A 258 9.92 14.52 10.31
N TYR A 259 8.73 14.12 9.88
CA TYR A 259 8.37 13.87 8.49
C TYR A 259 7.16 14.71 8.09
N SER A 260 7.12 15.08 6.82
CA SER A 260 5.98 15.77 6.21
C SER A 260 4.74 14.88 6.16
N LYS A 261 3.58 15.52 5.99
CA LYS A 261 2.29 14.81 5.85
C LYS A 261 2.30 13.90 4.62
N GLU A 262 2.93 14.36 3.56
CA GLU A 262 3.10 13.67 2.30
C GLU A 262 3.96 12.41 2.48
N GLU A 263 5.10 12.51 3.17
CA GLU A 263 5.95 11.34 3.48
C GLU A 263 5.23 10.32 4.37
N ILE A 264 4.45 10.78 5.36
CA ILE A 264 3.67 9.90 6.24
C ILE A 264 2.54 9.21 5.47
N LEU A 265 1.85 9.93 4.58
CA LEU A 265 0.79 9.38 3.75
C LEU A 265 1.36 8.37 2.73
N GLU A 266 2.47 8.69 2.08
CA GLU A 266 3.19 7.77 1.18
C GLU A 266 3.58 6.49 1.92
N ALA A 267 4.17 6.63 3.12
CA ALA A 267 4.52 5.50 3.96
C ALA A 267 3.31 4.65 4.34
N TYR A 268 2.22 5.28 4.75
CA TYR A 268 0.97 4.60 5.10
C TYR A 268 0.42 3.81 3.93
N LEU A 269 0.25 4.46 2.77
CA LEU A 269 -0.30 3.83 1.58
C LEU A 269 0.56 2.66 1.09
N ASN A 270 1.87 2.68 1.30
CA ASN A 270 2.78 1.63 0.84
C ASN A 270 3.09 0.52 1.86
N GLN A 271 2.82 0.70 3.15
CA GLN A 271 3.32 -0.23 4.19
C GLN A 271 2.25 -0.83 5.09
N ILE A 272 1.00 -0.35 5.05
CA ILE A 272 -0.05 -1.05 5.78
C ILE A 272 -0.43 -2.36 5.08
N PHE A 273 -1.03 -3.26 5.85
CA PHE A 273 -1.63 -4.48 5.35
C PHE A 273 -3.00 -4.19 4.74
N TRP A 274 -3.19 -4.56 3.47
CA TRP A 274 -4.42 -4.35 2.71
C TRP A 274 -5.24 -5.63 2.53
N GLY A 275 -4.78 -6.77 3.05
CA GLY A 275 -5.46 -8.05 2.92
C GLY A 275 -4.57 -9.15 2.38
N ARG A 276 -5.19 -10.19 1.84
CA ARG A 276 -4.49 -11.35 1.28
C ARG A 276 -5.09 -11.71 -0.06
N SER A 277 -4.24 -12.14 -0.99
CA SER A 277 -4.66 -12.87 -2.19
C SER A 277 -4.01 -14.25 -2.19
N GLY A 278 -4.85 -15.28 -2.16
CA GLY A 278 -4.40 -16.65 -1.89
C GLY A 278 -3.61 -16.71 -0.58
N SER A 279 -2.34 -17.13 -0.67
CA SER A 279 -1.43 -17.18 0.48
C SER A 279 -0.65 -15.90 0.71
N ALA A 280 -0.54 -15.01 -0.29
CA ALA A 280 0.26 -13.79 -0.22
C ALA A 280 -0.39 -12.71 0.65
N ASN A 281 0.43 -11.98 1.39
CA ASN A 281 0.03 -10.83 2.19
C ASN A 281 0.22 -9.56 1.35
N LEU A 282 -0.84 -8.78 1.18
CA LEU A 282 -0.82 -7.56 0.38
C LEU A 282 -0.36 -6.40 1.27
N ILE A 283 0.84 -5.90 1.01
CA ILE A 283 1.43 -4.78 1.73
C ILE A 283 1.51 -3.60 0.76
N GLY A 284 0.84 -2.52 1.12
CA GLY A 284 0.70 -1.33 0.29
C GLY A 284 -0.40 -1.38 -0.78
N ILE A 285 -0.82 -0.20 -1.21
CA ILE A 285 -1.94 0.02 -2.13
C ILE A 285 -1.64 -0.55 -3.52
N GLY A 286 -0.39 -0.54 -3.97
CA GLY A 286 -0.02 -1.15 -5.25
C GLY A 286 -0.23 -2.65 -5.29
N ALA A 287 0.03 -3.35 -4.18
CA ALA A 287 -0.26 -4.77 -4.07
C ALA A 287 -1.78 -5.02 -4.07
N ALA A 288 -2.53 -4.19 -3.36
CA ALA A 288 -3.99 -4.27 -3.27
C ALA A 288 -4.68 -4.03 -4.62
N ALA A 289 -4.29 -2.95 -5.32
CA ALA A 289 -4.79 -2.59 -6.65
C ALA A 289 -4.59 -3.72 -7.64
N TRP A 290 -3.37 -4.28 -7.69
CA TRP A 290 -3.08 -5.39 -8.58
C TRP A 290 -3.87 -6.64 -8.22
N ALA A 291 -3.88 -7.04 -6.95
CA ALA A 291 -4.51 -8.29 -6.53
C ALA A 291 -6.05 -8.28 -6.66
N HIS A 292 -6.69 -7.17 -6.31
CA HIS A 292 -8.15 -7.07 -6.25
C HIS A 292 -8.78 -6.51 -7.53
N LEU A 293 -8.05 -5.72 -8.31
CA LEU A 293 -8.59 -5.02 -9.48
C LEU A 293 -7.86 -5.36 -10.78
N GLY A 294 -6.66 -5.95 -10.71
CA GLY A 294 -5.81 -6.14 -11.90
C GLY A 294 -5.34 -4.84 -12.54
N LYS A 295 -5.44 -3.72 -11.81
CA LYS A 295 -5.08 -2.38 -12.24
C LYS A 295 -3.77 -1.95 -11.56
N ARG A 296 -2.99 -1.11 -12.24
CA ARG A 296 -1.91 -0.36 -11.58
C ARG A 296 -2.51 0.82 -10.82
N VAL A 297 -1.80 1.38 -9.85
CA VAL A 297 -2.36 2.43 -8.96
C VAL A 297 -2.72 3.69 -9.74
N GLU A 298 -1.94 4.00 -10.77
CA GLU A 298 -2.16 5.13 -11.68
C GLU A 298 -3.44 4.98 -12.52
N GLU A 299 -4.00 3.77 -12.60
CA GLU A 299 -5.16 3.41 -13.41
C GLU A 299 -6.45 3.38 -12.60
N LEU A 300 -6.35 3.64 -11.28
CA LEU A 300 -7.48 3.58 -10.37
C LEU A 300 -8.38 4.81 -10.53
N ASP A 301 -9.67 4.56 -10.59
CA ASP A 301 -10.71 5.58 -10.55
C ASP A 301 -11.24 5.80 -9.11
N LEU A 302 -12.26 6.64 -8.99
CA LEU A 302 -12.91 6.96 -7.74
C LEU A 302 -13.57 5.73 -7.10
N ALA A 303 -14.23 4.88 -7.90
CA ALA A 303 -14.91 3.68 -7.41
C ALA A 303 -13.91 2.65 -6.88
N ASP A 304 -12.80 2.45 -7.59
CA ASP A 304 -11.67 1.63 -7.17
C ASP A 304 -11.06 2.12 -5.86
N GLY A 305 -10.78 3.43 -5.77
CA GLY A 305 -10.19 4.05 -4.59
C GLY A 305 -11.09 3.90 -3.35
N ALA A 306 -12.40 4.13 -3.52
CA ALA A 306 -13.38 3.94 -2.46
C ALA A 306 -13.52 2.47 -2.04
N LEU A 307 -13.46 1.53 -2.98
CA LEU A 307 -13.50 0.11 -2.70
C LEU A 307 -12.29 -0.33 -1.88
N LEU A 308 -11.08 0.01 -2.34
CA LEU A 308 -9.84 -0.31 -1.63
C LEU A 308 -9.79 0.33 -0.24
N ALA A 309 -10.16 1.61 -0.11
CA ALA A 309 -10.24 2.30 1.18
C ALA A 309 -11.23 1.61 2.14
N GLY A 310 -12.39 1.20 1.62
CA GLY A 310 -13.40 0.46 2.38
C GLY A 310 -12.92 -0.89 2.93
N MET A 311 -11.87 -1.47 2.31
CA MET A 311 -11.28 -2.75 2.72
C MET A 311 -10.29 -2.64 3.88
N ILE A 312 -9.61 -1.50 4.09
CA ILE A 312 -8.51 -1.33 5.07
C ILE A 312 -8.88 -1.85 6.47
N HIS A 313 -10.06 -1.50 6.96
CA HIS A 313 -10.50 -1.88 8.31
C HIS A 313 -10.71 -3.39 8.49
N ALA A 314 -11.20 -4.08 7.45
CA ALA A 314 -11.56 -5.49 7.56
C ALA A 314 -11.38 -6.28 6.24
N PRO A 315 -10.15 -6.39 5.71
CA PRO A 315 -9.90 -6.82 4.34
C PRO A 315 -10.48 -8.19 3.98
N ALA A 316 -10.48 -9.13 4.94
CA ALA A 316 -10.98 -10.47 4.72
C ALA A 316 -12.51 -10.53 4.57
N SER A 317 -13.24 -9.70 5.31
CA SER A 317 -14.71 -9.69 5.31
C SER A 317 -15.33 -8.83 4.22
N THR A 318 -14.54 -7.94 3.61
CA THR A 318 -14.97 -6.96 2.60
C THR A 318 -14.32 -7.21 1.23
N SER A 319 -13.83 -8.43 1.00
CA SER A 319 -13.33 -8.84 -0.32
C SER A 319 -14.46 -8.76 -1.36
N PRO A 320 -14.27 -8.05 -2.49
CA PRO A 320 -15.31 -7.88 -3.50
C PRO A 320 -15.69 -9.19 -4.20
N VAL A 321 -14.78 -10.16 -4.23
CA VAL A 321 -15.01 -11.48 -4.84
C VAL A 321 -15.70 -12.43 -3.86
N ARG A 322 -15.32 -12.41 -2.58
CA ARG A 322 -15.84 -13.36 -1.57
C ARG A 322 -17.11 -12.86 -0.88
N ASN A 323 -17.23 -11.54 -0.71
CA ASN A 323 -18.36 -10.89 -0.06
C ASN A 323 -18.72 -9.58 -0.79
N PRO A 324 -19.28 -9.68 -2.00
CA PRO A 324 -19.59 -8.51 -2.83
C PRO A 324 -20.58 -7.54 -2.17
N GLU A 325 -21.51 -8.03 -1.36
CA GLU A 325 -22.48 -7.18 -0.65
C GLU A 325 -21.79 -6.29 0.39
N ALA A 326 -20.92 -6.86 1.23
CA ALA A 326 -20.18 -6.08 2.22
C ALA A 326 -19.17 -5.13 1.56
N ALA A 327 -18.53 -5.57 0.47
CA ALA A 327 -17.63 -4.73 -0.31
C ALA A 327 -18.36 -3.52 -0.89
N ARG A 328 -19.54 -3.74 -1.51
CA ARG A 328 -20.41 -2.66 -2.03
C ARG A 328 -20.79 -1.68 -0.93
N ALA A 329 -21.33 -2.18 0.18
CA ALA A 329 -21.75 -1.33 1.29
C ALA A 329 -20.60 -0.47 1.85
N ARG A 330 -19.36 -1.00 1.89
CA ARG A 330 -18.19 -0.25 2.36
C ARG A 330 -17.68 0.76 1.34
N ARG A 331 -17.65 0.40 0.05
CA ARG A 331 -17.34 1.35 -1.03
C ARG A 331 -18.32 2.52 -1.02
N ASP A 332 -19.61 2.22 -0.98
CA ASP A 332 -20.67 3.23 -1.04
C ASP A 332 -20.62 4.15 0.19
N PHE A 333 -20.32 3.61 1.38
CA PHE A 333 -20.06 4.41 2.58
C PHE A 333 -18.86 5.37 2.41
N VAL A 334 -17.78 4.93 1.77
CA VAL A 334 -16.62 5.82 1.51
C VAL A 334 -16.99 6.91 0.52
N LEU A 335 -17.77 6.59 -0.53
CA LEU A 335 -18.26 7.56 -1.51
C LEU A 335 -19.18 8.61 -0.87
N ASP A 336 -20.13 8.19 -0.04
CA ASP A 336 -20.98 9.10 0.75
C ASP A 336 -20.14 10.01 1.64
N ARG A 337 -19.09 9.45 2.25
CA ARG A 337 -18.19 10.21 3.11
C ARG A 337 -17.42 11.28 2.34
N LEU A 338 -17.03 11.01 1.11
CA LEU A 338 -16.37 11.99 0.23
C LEU A 338 -17.31 13.15 -0.12
N VAL A 339 -18.60 12.85 -0.36
CA VAL A 339 -19.64 13.86 -0.60
C VAL A 339 -19.90 14.70 0.65
N ASP A 340 -20.03 14.07 1.83
CA ASP A 340 -20.21 14.77 3.12
C ASP A 340 -19.07 15.74 3.41
N LEU A 341 -17.84 15.38 3.03
CA LEU A 341 -16.64 16.20 3.15
C LEU A 341 -16.50 17.25 2.04
N ARG A 342 -17.38 17.21 1.03
CA ARG A 342 -17.32 18.05 -0.18
C ARG A 342 -16.01 17.89 -0.96
N TRP A 343 -15.45 16.69 -0.96
CA TRP A 343 -14.24 16.36 -1.70
C TRP A 343 -14.53 15.82 -3.10
N VAL A 344 -15.77 15.39 -3.33
CA VAL A 344 -16.31 14.87 -4.60
C VAL A 344 -17.76 15.36 -4.74
N GLU A 345 -18.18 15.64 -5.97
CA GLU A 345 -19.56 16.01 -6.28
C GLU A 345 -20.52 14.82 -6.15
N PRO A 346 -21.78 15.03 -5.69
CA PRO A 346 -22.75 13.95 -5.53
C PRO A 346 -22.95 13.09 -6.78
N GLU A 347 -22.98 13.72 -7.96
CA GLU A 347 -23.20 13.04 -9.24
C GLU A 347 -22.06 12.06 -9.57
N ALA A 348 -20.81 12.45 -9.29
CA ALA A 348 -19.64 11.60 -9.49
C ALA A 348 -19.65 10.41 -8.51
N ALA A 349 -20.09 10.63 -7.26
CA ALA A 349 -20.22 9.56 -6.29
C ALA A 349 -21.32 8.55 -6.68
N GLU A 350 -22.47 9.01 -7.19
CA GLU A 350 -23.52 8.11 -7.67
C GLU A 350 -23.10 7.32 -8.91
N ALA A 351 -22.37 7.95 -9.84
CA ALA A 351 -21.77 7.24 -10.97
C ALA A 351 -20.80 6.14 -10.50
N ALA A 352 -19.90 6.45 -9.56
CA ALA A 352 -18.95 5.49 -8.98
C ALA A 352 -19.65 4.34 -8.21
N LYS A 353 -20.81 4.60 -7.57
CA LYS A 353 -21.61 3.53 -6.93
C LYS A 353 -22.23 2.59 -7.97
N ALA A 354 -22.57 3.09 -9.15
CA ALA A 354 -23.14 2.28 -10.22
C ALA A 354 -22.11 1.33 -10.87
N GLU A 355 -20.82 1.60 -10.70
CA GLU A 355 -19.76 0.76 -11.27
C GLU A 355 -19.81 -0.68 -10.72
N PRO A 356 -19.56 -1.69 -11.57
CA PRO A 356 -19.55 -3.08 -11.16
C PRO A 356 -18.36 -3.37 -10.22
N LEU A 357 -18.56 -4.31 -9.30
CA LEU A 357 -17.46 -4.82 -8.48
C LEU A 357 -16.65 -5.84 -9.27
N PRO A 358 -15.34 -5.98 -8.99
CA PRO A 358 -14.52 -7.02 -9.58
C PRO A 358 -15.03 -8.40 -9.16
N THR A 359 -15.17 -9.30 -10.13
CA THR A 359 -15.69 -10.66 -9.93
C THR A 359 -14.59 -11.71 -9.82
N THR A 360 -13.33 -11.32 -9.99
CA THR A 360 -12.19 -12.24 -10.01
C THR A 360 -11.03 -11.63 -9.23
N GLU A 361 -10.31 -12.49 -8.51
CA GLU A 361 -9.11 -12.13 -7.75
C GLU A 361 -7.87 -12.68 -8.47
N ILE A 362 -6.82 -11.87 -8.62
CA ILE A 362 -5.55 -12.36 -9.15
C ILE A 362 -4.84 -13.13 -8.05
N VAL A 363 -4.73 -14.46 -8.19
CA VAL A 363 -4.01 -15.33 -7.24
C VAL A 363 -2.50 -15.22 -7.45
N LEU A 364 -1.87 -14.32 -6.71
CA LEU A 364 -0.47 -13.91 -6.95
C LEU A 364 0.59 -15.00 -6.75
N THR A 365 0.29 -15.99 -5.91
CA THR A 365 1.20 -17.12 -5.67
C THR A 365 1.18 -18.17 -6.76
N ARG A 366 0.22 -18.09 -7.70
CA ARG A 366 0.15 -18.99 -8.85
C ARG A 366 1.25 -18.60 -9.84
N ARG A 367 2.09 -19.57 -10.21
CA ARG A 367 3.07 -19.40 -11.29
C ARG A 367 2.46 -19.89 -12.60
N ILE A 368 2.55 -19.04 -13.62
CA ILE A 368 2.35 -19.42 -15.01
C ILE A 368 3.67 -20.05 -15.49
N ALA A 369 3.58 -21.17 -16.22
CA ALA A 369 4.74 -21.93 -16.69
C ALA A 369 5.75 -22.28 -15.56
N PRO A 370 5.35 -23.04 -14.53
CA PRO A 370 6.17 -23.26 -13.33
C PRO A 370 7.54 -23.90 -13.62
N TYR A 371 7.63 -24.79 -14.62
CA TYR A 371 8.90 -25.40 -15.04
C TYR A 371 9.85 -24.37 -15.66
N TYR A 372 9.34 -23.50 -16.53
CA TYR A 372 10.11 -22.40 -17.10
C TYR A 372 10.58 -21.43 -16.01
N ALA A 373 9.70 -21.10 -15.06
CA ALA A 373 10.06 -20.21 -13.95
C ALA A 373 11.18 -20.76 -13.07
N THR A 374 11.21 -22.08 -12.83
CA THR A 374 12.31 -22.74 -12.11
C THR A 374 13.61 -22.67 -12.91
N ALA A 375 13.58 -23.02 -14.20
CA ALA A 375 14.75 -22.97 -15.06
C ALA A 375 15.33 -21.53 -15.17
N ALA A 376 14.46 -20.53 -15.31
CA ALA A 376 14.86 -19.12 -15.34
C ALA A 376 15.51 -18.66 -14.02
N ALA A 377 15.05 -19.17 -12.88
CA ALA A 377 15.66 -18.87 -11.58
C ALA A 377 17.05 -19.50 -11.43
N GLU A 378 17.22 -20.76 -11.86
CA GLU A 378 18.52 -21.44 -11.89
C GLU A 378 19.49 -20.74 -12.84
N GLU A 379 19.02 -20.36 -14.03
CA GLU A 379 19.83 -19.61 -15.00
C GLU A 379 20.26 -18.25 -14.44
N ALA A 380 19.37 -17.54 -13.73
CA ALA A 380 19.71 -16.26 -13.12
C ALA A 380 20.83 -16.38 -12.07
N ALA A 381 20.83 -17.45 -11.28
CA ALA A 381 21.91 -17.75 -10.34
C ALA A 381 23.24 -17.97 -11.07
N VAL A 382 23.24 -18.78 -12.14
CA VAL A 382 24.46 -19.12 -12.90
C VAL A 382 24.99 -17.93 -13.70
N ARG A 383 24.12 -17.20 -14.42
CA ARG A 383 24.53 -16.12 -15.33
C ARG A 383 24.82 -14.80 -14.63
N PHE A 384 24.05 -14.47 -13.59
CA PHE A 384 24.09 -13.15 -12.95
C PHE A 384 24.60 -13.19 -11.50
N GLY A 385 24.92 -14.37 -10.97
CA GLY A 385 25.38 -14.51 -9.58
C GLY A 385 24.30 -14.17 -8.56
N VAL A 386 23.02 -14.37 -8.93
CA VAL A 386 21.88 -14.08 -8.07
C VAL A 386 21.49 -15.34 -7.31
N ASP A 387 22.06 -15.51 -6.12
CA ASP A 387 21.87 -16.72 -5.29
C ASP A 387 20.40 -16.94 -4.88
N SER A 388 19.62 -15.87 -4.78
CA SER A 388 18.20 -15.93 -4.44
C SER A 388 17.40 -14.82 -5.11
N LEU A 389 16.29 -15.19 -5.72
CA LEU A 389 15.28 -14.25 -6.23
C LEU A 389 14.27 -13.82 -5.16
N ALA A 390 14.22 -14.49 -4.02
CA ALA A 390 13.25 -14.22 -2.97
C ALA A 390 13.45 -12.82 -2.37
N ASP A 391 12.46 -11.94 -2.56
CA ASP A 391 12.46 -10.54 -2.08
C ASP A 391 13.70 -9.71 -2.48
N ALA A 392 14.37 -10.11 -3.57
CA ALA A 392 15.55 -9.42 -4.10
C ALA A 392 15.19 -8.20 -4.98
N GLY A 393 13.90 -8.01 -5.30
CA GLY A 393 13.38 -6.88 -6.08
C GLY A 393 13.81 -6.84 -7.53
N LEU A 394 14.21 -7.98 -8.11
CA LEU A 394 14.69 -8.07 -9.48
C LEU A 394 13.54 -8.21 -10.48
N THR A 395 13.71 -7.62 -11.65
CA THR A 395 12.84 -7.82 -12.81
C THR A 395 13.56 -8.68 -13.82
N LEU A 396 13.08 -9.91 -14.03
CA LEU A 396 13.61 -10.85 -15.01
C LEU A 396 12.73 -10.80 -16.26
N LEU A 397 13.34 -10.53 -17.40
CA LEU A 397 12.67 -10.56 -18.70
C LEU A 397 13.02 -11.87 -19.40
N GLY A 398 12.04 -12.77 -19.46
CA GLY A 398 12.16 -14.07 -20.09
C GLY A 398 11.98 -14.04 -21.61
N THR A 399 12.25 -15.17 -22.22
CA THR A 399 12.11 -15.43 -23.66
C THR A 399 10.87 -16.26 -24.02
N LEU A 400 10.17 -16.80 -23.02
CA LEU A 400 8.98 -17.62 -23.22
C LEU A 400 7.89 -16.85 -23.98
N ASP A 401 7.39 -17.45 -25.05
CA ASP A 401 6.12 -17.03 -25.64
C ASP A 401 4.99 -17.75 -24.91
N LEU A 402 4.04 -16.99 -24.37
CA LEU A 402 2.98 -17.54 -23.55
C LEU A 402 1.96 -18.34 -24.38
N ASP A 403 1.71 -17.96 -25.63
CA ASP A 403 0.75 -18.72 -26.45
C ASP A 403 1.34 -20.06 -26.88
N ASP A 404 2.64 -20.10 -27.20
CA ASP A 404 3.34 -21.35 -27.49
C ASP A 404 3.33 -22.29 -26.28
N GLN A 405 3.53 -21.74 -25.07
CA GLN A 405 3.44 -22.51 -23.82
C GLN A 405 2.04 -23.08 -23.60
N GLU A 406 0.99 -22.27 -23.75
CA GLU A 406 -0.40 -22.71 -23.59
C GLU A 406 -0.78 -23.77 -24.64
N ALA A 407 -0.34 -23.61 -25.89
CA ALA A 407 -0.55 -24.59 -26.94
C ALA A 407 0.15 -25.92 -26.63
N ALA A 408 1.38 -25.86 -26.11
CA ALA A 408 2.12 -27.06 -25.69
C ALA A 408 1.44 -27.77 -24.50
N GLU A 409 0.99 -27.02 -23.48
CA GLU A 409 0.25 -27.58 -22.34
C GLU A 409 -1.08 -28.23 -22.77
N ALA A 410 -1.82 -27.58 -23.67
CA ALA A 410 -3.07 -28.12 -24.22
C ALA A 410 -2.83 -29.41 -25.03
N ALA A 411 -1.77 -29.46 -25.84
CA ALA A 411 -1.42 -30.66 -26.60
C ALA A 411 -1.06 -31.85 -25.69
N VAL A 412 -0.33 -31.60 -24.59
CA VAL A 412 -0.02 -32.63 -23.59
C VAL A 412 -1.29 -33.10 -22.88
N ALA A 413 -2.16 -32.18 -22.46
CA ALA A 413 -3.40 -32.53 -21.79
C ALA A 413 -4.32 -33.40 -22.68
N ALA A 414 -4.52 -33.00 -23.93
CA ALA A 414 -5.31 -33.77 -24.90
C ALA A 414 -4.70 -35.17 -25.15
N GLY A 415 -3.38 -35.26 -25.34
CA GLY A 415 -2.72 -36.55 -25.55
C GLY A 415 -2.78 -37.48 -24.32
N LEU A 416 -2.85 -36.94 -23.11
CA LEU A 416 -3.04 -37.72 -21.88
C LEU A 416 -4.48 -38.20 -21.69
N GLU A 417 -5.48 -37.45 -22.17
CA GLU A 417 -6.88 -37.88 -22.16
C GLU A 417 -7.16 -39.03 -23.14
N GLU A 418 -6.33 -39.18 -24.17
CA GLU A 418 -6.41 -40.25 -25.16
C GLU A 418 -5.76 -41.58 -24.72
N LEU A 419 -4.97 -41.57 -23.64
CA LEU A 419 -4.29 -42.75 -23.06
C LEU A 419 -5.12 -43.39 -21.94
#